data_AF-A0A2V2RLV7-F1
#
_entry.id   AF-A0A2V2RLV7-F1
#
_cell.length_a   1.000
_cell.length_b   1.000
_cell.length_c   1.000
_cell.angle_alpha   90.00
_cell.angle_beta   90.00
_cell.angle_gamma   90.00
#
_symmetry.space_group_name_H-M   'P 1'
#
loop_
_entity.id
_entity.type
_entity.pdbx_description
1 polymer ?
#
loop_
_entity_poly.entity_id
_entity_poly.type
_entity_poly.pdbx_seq_one_letter_code
_entity_poly.pdbx_strand_id
1 'polypeptide(L)'
;MKLLFRSLLILITVLTLTLPAFAQLDPGNFVIVQNRRIVGEIFVPEREPGQTNYVEHWVLFPDYIYPASGVSLDTKIKLSRKTYTSEADFFARVPWGPGFRYVRIDATDTDVLPGR
;
A
#
# COMPACT_ATOMS: atom_id res chain seq x y z
N MET A 1 39.66 -1.61 20.22
CA MET A 1 38.54 -2.58 20.10
C MET A 1 37.20 -2.07 20.65
N LYS A 2 37.13 -1.46 21.84
CA LYS A 2 35.87 -0.95 22.42
C LYS A 2 35.19 0.20 21.64
N LEU A 3 35.95 1.05 20.95
CA LEU A 3 35.38 2.14 20.12
C LEU A 3 34.68 1.63 18.85
N LEU A 4 35.30 0.69 18.12
CA LEU A 4 34.72 0.06 16.92
C LEU A 4 33.39 -0.64 17.21
N PHE A 5 33.29 -1.30 18.37
CA PHE A 5 32.07 -1.97 18.79
C PHE A 5 30.92 -0.98 19.10
N ARG A 6 31.24 0.20 19.64
CA ARG A 6 30.26 1.26 19.90
C ARG A 6 29.76 1.91 18.60
N SER A 7 30.66 2.18 17.66
CA SER A 7 30.30 2.74 16.35
C SER A 7 29.42 1.79 15.54
N LEU A 8 29.70 0.48 15.58
CA LEU A 8 28.88 -0.53 14.91
C LEU A 8 27.48 -0.63 15.52
N LEU A 9 27.36 -0.57 16.85
CA LEU A 9 26.08 -0.61 17.54
C LEU A 9 25.21 0.62 17.20
N ILE A 10 25.82 1.81 17.14
CA ILE A 10 25.12 3.05 16.75
C ILE A 10 24.62 2.93 15.31
N LEU A 11 25.45 2.43 14.39
CA LEU A 11 25.06 2.27 12.99
C LEU A 11 23.88 1.29 12.82
N ILE A 12 23.89 0.17 13.52
CA ILE A 12 22.77 -0.80 13.52
C ILE A 12 21.49 -0.15 14.08
N THR A 13 21.62 0.62 15.17
CA THR A 13 20.46 1.28 15.79
C THR A 13 19.85 2.34 14.87
N VAL A 14 20.68 3.12 14.16
CA VAL A 14 20.21 4.11 13.18
C VAL A 14 19.52 3.42 11.99
N LEU A 15 20.05 2.29 11.49
CA LEU A 15 19.40 1.53 10.41
C LEU A 15 18.05 0.93 10.80
N THR A 16 17.83 0.59 12.09
CA THR A 16 16.54 0.05 12.54
C THR A 16 15.47 1.11 12.76
N LEU A 17 15.85 2.38 12.94
CA LEU A 17 14.92 3.49 13.13
C LEU A 17 14.40 4.09 11.81
N THR A 18 14.99 3.71 10.68
CA THR A 18 14.54 4.12 9.34
C THR A 18 13.55 3.14 8.71
N LEU A 19 12.89 2.28 9.49
CA LEU A 19 11.80 1.47 8.96
C LEU A 19 10.66 2.43 8.57
N PRO A 20 10.31 2.56 7.28
CA PRO A 20 9.25 3.43 6.86
C PRO A 20 7.94 3.02 7.54
N ALA A 21 7.12 3.99 7.89
CA ALA A 21 5.77 3.74 8.37
C ALA A 21 4.97 3.07 7.24
N PHE A 22 4.69 1.76 7.38
CA PHE A 22 4.00 0.92 6.40
C PHE A 22 2.50 1.25 6.18
N ALA A 23 2.07 2.49 6.44
CA ALA A 23 0.70 2.91 6.22
C ALA A 23 0.44 3.31 4.76
N GLN A 24 1.48 3.74 4.04
CA GLN A 24 1.42 4.25 2.68
C GLN A 24 1.94 3.20 1.70
N LEU A 25 1.20 2.98 0.61
CA LEU A 25 1.71 2.20 -0.51
C LEU A 25 2.59 3.09 -1.38
N ASP A 26 3.80 2.62 -1.71
CA ASP A 26 4.63 3.22 -2.74
C ASP A 26 3.94 3.15 -4.10
N PRO A 27 4.28 4.04 -5.06
CA PRO A 27 3.84 3.92 -6.44
C PRO A 27 4.03 2.50 -6.99
N GLY A 28 3.02 2.00 -7.70
CA GLY A 28 3.07 0.66 -8.25
C GLY A 28 1.72 -0.04 -8.38
N ASN A 29 1.82 -1.36 -8.55
CA ASN A 29 0.70 -2.24 -8.85
C ASN A 29 0.65 -3.35 -7.81
N PHE A 30 -0.49 -3.52 -7.16
CA PHE A 30 -0.65 -4.50 -6.08
C PHE A 30 -1.90 -5.34 -6.25
N VAL A 31 -1.91 -6.48 -5.55
CA VAL A 31 -3.07 -7.35 -5.40
C VAL A 31 -3.41 -7.48 -3.92
N ILE A 32 -4.70 -7.53 -3.62
CA ILE A 32 -5.21 -7.87 -2.30
C ILE A 32 -5.42 -9.38 -2.27
N VAL A 33 -4.81 -10.06 -1.30
CA VAL A 33 -4.89 -11.51 -1.14
C VAL A 33 -5.56 -11.83 0.18
N GLN A 34 -6.67 -12.58 0.14
CA GLN A 34 -7.34 -13.13 1.32
C GLN A 34 -7.33 -14.65 1.24
N ASN A 35 -6.81 -15.32 2.28
CA ASN A 35 -6.73 -16.79 2.34
C ASN A 35 -6.15 -17.42 1.06
N ARG A 36 -5.07 -16.83 0.54
CA ARG A 36 -4.35 -17.23 -0.69
C ARG A 36 -5.11 -16.99 -2.02
N ARG A 37 -6.25 -16.30 -2.01
CA ARG A 37 -6.98 -15.88 -3.23
C ARG A 37 -6.83 -14.40 -3.46
N ILE A 38 -6.69 -14.00 -4.74
CA ILE A 38 -6.70 -12.59 -5.11
C ILE A 38 -8.15 -12.11 -5.09
N VAL A 39 -8.41 -11.09 -4.27
CA VAL A 39 -9.74 -10.52 -4.03
C VAL A 39 -9.78 -9.03 -4.38
N GLY A 40 -8.75 -8.52 -5.03
CA GLY A 40 -8.73 -7.15 -5.51
C GLY A 40 -7.40 -6.76 -6.12
N GLU A 41 -7.41 -5.63 -6.80
CA GLU A 41 -6.24 -5.02 -7.42
C GLU A 41 -6.14 -3.56 -6.99
N ILE A 42 -4.91 -3.08 -6.80
CA ILE A 42 -4.61 -1.70 -6.39
C ILE A 42 -3.64 -1.12 -7.40
N PHE A 43 -3.92 0.10 -7.83
CA PHE A 43 -3.01 0.92 -8.62
C PHE A 43 -2.70 2.22 -7.85
N VAL A 44 -1.41 2.47 -7.68
CA VAL A 44 -0.89 3.70 -7.07
C VAL A 44 -0.07 4.42 -8.15
N PRO A 45 -0.55 5.56 -8.68
CA PRO A 45 0.17 6.30 -9.71
C PRO A 45 1.56 6.75 -9.23
N GLU A 46 2.45 6.96 -10.20
CA GLU A 46 3.71 7.67 -9.98
C GLU A 46 3.47 9.07 -9.44
N ARG A 47 4.42 9.55 -8.62
CA ARG A 47 4.34 10.84 -7.93
C ARG A 47 5.57 11.66 -8.24
N GLU A 48 5.39 12.96 -8.32
CA GLU A 48 6.54 13.85 -8.45
C GLU A 48 7.37 13.84 -7.14
N PRO A 49 8.70 13.97 -7.21
CA PRO A 49 9.54 14.07 -6.03
C PRO A 49 9.08 15.20 -5.09
N GLY A 50 8.86 14.87 -3.81
CA GLY A 50 8.39 15.83 -2.79
C GLY A 50 6.88 16.07 -2.78
N GLN A 51 6.11 15.39 -3.63
CA GLN A 51 4.66 15.45 -3.60
C GLN A 51 4.12 14.75 -2.34
N THR A 52 3.34 15.48 -1.55
CA THR A 52 2.73 14.98 -0.30
C THR A 52 1.31 14.46 -0.47
N ASN A 53 0.62 14.88 -1.53
CA ASN A 53 -0.72 14.38 -1.85
C ASN A 53 -0.64 13.19 -2.78
N TYR A 54 -1.38 12.13 -2.51
CA TYR A 54 -1.43 10.97 -3.38
C TYR A 54 -2.80 10.32 -3.43
N VAL A 55 -2.99 9.54 -4.49
CA VAL A 55 -4.20 8.77 -4.72
C VAL A 55 -3.86 7.30 -4.83
N GLU A 56 -4.72 6.46 -4.27
CA GLU A 56 -4.71 5.03 -4.53
C GLU A 56 -6.05 4.60 -5.12
N HIS A 57 -6.01 3.74 -6.13
CA HIS A 57 -7.18 3.20 -6.81
C HIS A 57 -7.32 1.72 -6.51
N TRP A 58 -8.36 1.34 -5.79
CA TRP A 58 -8.59 -0.03 -5.34
C TRP A 58 -9.84 -0.57 -6.00
N VAL A 59 -9.72 -1.70 -6.71
CA VAL A 59 -10.85 -2.46 -7.22
C VAL A 59 -10.95 -3.75 -6.42
N LEU A 60 -11.97 -3.82 -5.58
CA LEU A 60 -12.29 -4.98 -4.74
C LEU A 60 -13.18 -5.92 -5.53
N PHE A 61 -12.77 -7.18 -5.63
CA PHE A 61 -13.53 -8.21 -6.32
C PHE A 61 -14.74 -8.65 -5.46
N PRO A 62 -15.71 -9.36 -6.05
CA PRO A 62 -16.95 -9.72 -5.35
C PRO A 62 -16.72 -10.56 -4.10
N ASP A 63 -15.65 -11.34 -4.06
CA ASP A 63 -15.26 -12.21 -2.96
C ASP A 63 -14.40 -11.52 -1.88
N TYR A 64 -14.09 -10.23 -2.04
CA TYR A 64 -13.46 -9.45 -0.97
C TYR A 64 -14.38 -9.38 0.25
N ILE A 65 -13.83 -9.74 1.41
CA ILE A 65 -14.51 -9.65 2.70
C ILE A 65 -13.83 -8.55 3.52
N TYR A 66 -14.60 -7.56 3.95
CA TYR A 66 -14.07 -6.50 4.79
C TYR A 66 -13.60 -7.05 6.15
N PRO A 67 -12.40 -6.67 6.66
CA PRO A 67 -11.94 -7.09 7.97
C PRO A 67 -12.90 -6.58 9.06
N ALA A 68 -13.58 -7.50 9.73
CA ALA A 68 -14.54 -7.19 10.80
C ALA A 68 -14.31 -8.10 12.00
N SER A 69 -14.82 -7.69 13.17
CA SER A 69 -14.73 -8.51 14.37
C SER A 69 -15.40 -9.87 14.16
N GLY A 70 -14.74 -10.95 14.61
CA GLY A 70 -15.22 -12.32 14.43
C GLY A 70 -14.83 -12.99 13.11
N VAL A 71 -14.21 -12.25 12.18
CA VAL A 71 -13.75 -12.78 10.89
C VAL A 71 -12.22 -12.95 10.93
N SER A 72 -11.75 -14.20 10.95
CA SER A 72 -10.31 -14.51 10.84
C SER A 72 -9.94 -14.70 9.37
N LEU A 73 -9.33 -13.66 8.77
CA LEU A 73 -8.83 -13.69 7.40
C LEU A 73 -7.36 -13.29 7.38
N ASP A 74 -6.51 -14.11 6.76
CA ASP A 74 -5.14 -13.70 6.41
C ASP A 74 -5.22 -12.78 5.19
N THR A 75 -5.25 -11.47 5.44
CA THR A 75 -5.31 -10.43 4.40
C THR A 75 -3.92 -9.84 4.19
N LYS A 76 -3.44 -9.85 2.95
CA LYS A 76 -2.12 -9.32 2.56
C LYS A 76 -2.23 -8.50 1.29
N ILE A 77 -1.55 -7.36 1.25
CA ILE A 77 -1.28 -6.64 0.00
C ILE A 77 0.08 -7.11 -0.52
N LYS A 78 0.16 -7.45 -1.80
CA LYS A 78 1.39 -7.94 -2.45
C LYS A 78 1.59 -7.24 -3.79
N LEU A 79 2.84 -7.12 -4.23
CA LEU A 79 3.14 -6.68 -5.59
C LEU A 79 2.42 -7.56 -6.62
N SER A 80 1.79 -6.90 -7.58
CA SER A 80 1.10 -7.55 -8.68
C SER A 80 2.10 -8.00 -9.75
N ARG A 81 1.76 -9.08 -10.45
CA ARG A 81 2.43 -9.45 -11.70
C ARG A 81 1.90 -8.67 -12.91
N LYS A 82 0.71 -8.07 -12.77
CA LYS A 82 0.16 -7.17 -13.77
C LYS A 82 0.75 -5.79 -13.55
N THR A 83 1.06 -5.11 -14.65
CA THR A 83 1.58 -3.75 -14.63
C THR A 83 0.61 -2.85 -15.37
N TYR A 84 0.13 -1.82 -14.69
CA TYR A 84 -0.60 -0.70 -15.26
C TYR A 84 0.33 0.51 -15.36
N THR A 85 0.25 1.24 -16.46
CA THR A 85 1.14 2.38 -16.75
C THR A 85 0.51 3.73 -16.42
N SER A 86 -0.83 3.77 -16.28
CA SER A 86 -1.59 4.97 -15.97
C SER A 86 -2.94 4.60 -15.35
N GLU A 87 -3.62 5.59 -14.77
CA GLU A 87 -4.97 5.43 -14.23
C GLU A 87 -5.98 5.00 -15.32
N ALA A 88 -5.89 5.59 -16.51
CA ALA A 88 -6.73 5.22 -17.64
C ALA A 88 -6.50 3.76 -18.06
N ASP A 89 -5.24 3.33 -18.09
CA ASP A 89 -4.85 1.96 -18.41
C ASP A 89 -5.31 0.96 -17.32
N PHE A 90 -5.26 1.35 -16.05
CA PHE A 90 -5.83 0.58 -14.95
C PHE A 90 -7.33 0.37 -15.14
N PHE A 91 -8.11 1.44 -15.31
CA PHE A 91 -9.56 1.32 -15.44
C PHE A 91 -10.02 0.64 -16.73
N ALA A 92 -9.23 0.70 -17.80
CA ALA A 92 -9.53 0.00 -19.03
C ALA A 92 -9.34 -1.52 -18.92
N ARG A 93 -8.47 -2.00 -18.03
CA ARG A 93 -8.02 -3.40 -18.01
C ARG A 93 -8.32 -4.15 -16.71
N VAL A 94 -8.54 -3.45 -15.60
CA VAL A 94 -8.91 -4.09 -14.33
C VAL A 94 -10.27 -4.78 -14.50
N PRO A 95 -10.46 -6.02 -14.00
CA PRO A 95 -11.76 -6.66 -14.08
C PRO A 95 -12.85 -5.83 -13.40
N TRP A 96 -14.01 -5.76 -14.01
CA TRP A 96 -15.18 -5.06 -13.47
C TRP A 96 -16.46 -5.83 -13.76
N GLY A 97 -17.41 -5.78 -12.84
CA GLY A 97 -18.69 -6.48 -12.97
C GLY A 97 -19.59 -6.38 -11.73
N PRO A 98 -20.71 -7.10 -11.70
CA PRO A 98 -21.60 -7.14 -10.55
C PRO A 98 -20.87 -7.57 -9.26
N GLY A 99 -21.09 -6.83 -8.17
CA GLY A 99 -20.49 -7.11 -6.86
C GLY A 99 -19.07 -6.55 -6.66
N PHE A 100 -18.45 -6.01 -7.70
CA PHE A 100 -17.19 -5.29 -7.57
C PHE A 100 -17.43 -3.97 -6.83
N ARG A 101 -16.42 -3.51 -6.10
CA ARG A 101 -16.44 -2.22 -5.40
C ARG A 101 -15.19 -1.44 -5.77
N TYR A 102 -15.35 -0.15 -6.01
CA TYR A 102 -14.24 0.77 -6.24
C TYR A 102 -14.04 1.62 -4.98
N VAL A 103 -12.79 1.74 -4.55
CA VAL A 103 -12.38 2.65 -3.48
C VAL A 103 -11.29 3.55 -4.04
N ARG A 104 -11.51 4.86 -3.90
CA ARG A 104 -10.49 5.88 -4.13
C ARG A 104 -10.03 6.37 -2.76
N ILE A 105 -8.73 6.34 -2.54
CA ILE A 105 -8.11 6.87 -1.33
C ILE A 105 -7.36 8.12 -1.73
N ASP A 106 -7.81 9.28 -1.25
CA ASP A 106 -7.08 10.54 -1.38
C ASP A 106 -6.41 10.80 -0.03
N ALA A 107 -5.09 10.90 -0.04
CA ALA A 107 -4.28 11.05 1.17
C ALA A 107 -3.29 12.21 1.04
N THR A 108 -3.02 12.86 2.17
CA THR A 108 -2.02 13.92 2.31
C THR A 108 -1.04 13.52 3.40
N ASP A 109 0.21 13.31 3.03
CA ASP A 109 1.29 13.12 3.99
C ASP A 109 1.59 14.44 4.70
N THR A 110 1.48 14.41 6.01
CA THR A 110 1.79 15.56 6.88
C THR A 110 2.40 15.06 8.18
N ASP A 111 3.31 15.85 8.72
CA ASP A 111 3.89 15.71 10.05
C ASP A 111 3.07 16.43 11.13
N VAL A 112 1.96 17.07 10.76
CA VAL A 112 1.09 17.82 11.66
C VAL A 112 -0.28 17.15 11.73
N LEU A 113 -0.78 16.93 12.94
CA LEU A 113 -2.14 16.43 13.12
C LEU A 113 -3.16 17.52 12.77
N PRO A 114 -4.27 17.18 12.08
CA PRO A 114 -5.33 18.15 11.83
C PRO A 114 -5.79 18.84 13.12
N GLY A 115 -5.72 20.17 13.16
CA GLY A 115 -6.16 20.98 14.30
C GLY A 115 -5.18 21.05 15.50
N ARG A 116 -3.90 20.73 15.31
CA ARG A 116 -2.84 20.91 16.32
C ARG A 116 -1.69 21.78 15.82
#